data_AF-A0A9D4HQM4-F1
#
_entry.id   AF-A0A9D4HQM4-F1
#
_cell.length_a   1.000
_cell.length_b   1.000
_cell.length_c   1.000
_cell.angle_alpha   90.00
_cell.angle_beta   90.00
_cell.angle_gamma   90.00
#
_symmetry.space_group_name_H-M   'P 1'
#
loop_
_entity.id
_entity.type
_entity.pdbx_description
1 polymer ?
#
loop_
_entity_poly.entity_id
_entity_poly.type
_entity_poly.pdbx_seq_one_letter_code
_entity_poly.pdbx_strand_id
1 'polypeptide(L)'
;MATCGNAGRLVRHFSTTALKNKAVNLPLRVYGLEGRYATALYSAAVKEKKLDTVEKEVKAFQSYMSEIFKREREKERERER
;
A
#
# COMPACT_ATOMS: atom_id res chain seq x y z
N MET A 1 0.68 -40.29 41.66
CA MET A 1 1.16 -40.84 40.38
C MET A 1 1.02 -39.78 39.31
N ALA A 2 2.10 -39.48 38.60
CA ALA A 2 2.17 -38.45 37.58
C ALA A 2 1.51 -38.93 36.28
N THR A 3 0.54 -38.18 35.77
CA THR A 3 0.21 -38.19 34.34
C THR A 3 0.20 -36.74 33.86
N CYS A 4 1.40 -36.28 33.49
CA CYS A 4 1.64 -35.10 32.68
C CYS A 4 1.04 -35.33 31.27
N GLY A 5 -0.29 -35.25 31.19
CA GLY A 5 -1.04 -35.35 29.95
C GLY A 5 -1.16 -33.99 29.26
N ASN A 6 -0.34 -33.80 28.23
CA ASN A 6 -0.59 -32.88 27.11
C ASN A 6 -0.31 -31.37 27.29
N ALA A 7 0.85 -31.01 27.87
CA ALA A 7 1.42 -29.66 27.73
C ALA A 7 1.87 -29.31 26.28
N GLY A 8 1.91 -30.30 25.38
CA GLY A 8 2.36 -30.14 23.98
C GLY A 8 1.37 -29.44 23.05
N ARG A 9 0.10 -29.26 23.45
CA ARG A 9 -0.92 -28.59 22.62
C ARG A 9 -0.94 -27.07 22.77
N LEU A 10 -0.43 -26.54 23.89
CA LEU A 10 -0.35 -25.10 24.15
C LEU A 10 0.91 -24.44 23.54
N VAL A 11 1.99 -25.19 23.35
CA VAL A 11 3.26 -24.67 22.77
C VAL A 11 3.13 -24.34 21.27
N ARG A 12 2.14 -24.91 20.56
CA ARG A 12 1.91 -24.62 19.12
C ARG A 12 0.93 -23.47 18.85
N HIS A 13 0.38 -22.83 19.88
CA HIS A 13 -0.58 -21.72 19.71
C HIS A 13 -0.03 -20.33 20.05
N PHE A 14 1.25 -20.20 20.39
CA PHE A 14 1.94 -18.90 20.47
C PHE A 14 2.39 -18.36 19.10
N SER A 15 1.73 -18.76 17.99
CA SER A 15 1.90 -18.09 16.70
C SER A 15 1.06 -16.81 16.68
N THR A 16 1.53 -15.80 17.39
CA THR A 16 1.09 -14.41 17.23
C THR A 16 1.90 -13.76 16.10
N THR A 17 1.60 -14.11 14.85
CA THR A 17 1.83 -13.19 13.73
C THR A 17 0.50 -12.47 13.48
N ALA A 18 0.06 -11.56 14.34
CA ALA A 18 0.50 -10.15 14.35
C ALA A 18 0.54 -9.45 12.97
N LEU A 19 -0.05 -10.02 11.91
CA LEU A 19 -0.35 -9.30 10.66
C LEU A 19 -1.80 -9.57 10.23
N LYS A 20 -2.72 -9.51 11.20
CA LYS A 20 -4.08 -9.06 10.93
C LYS A 20 -4.06 -7.55 10.66
N ASN A 21 -3.19 -7.07 9.77
CA ASN A 21 -3.46 -5.84 9.06
C ASN A 21 -4.65 -6.19 8.20
N LYS A 22 -5.86 -5.98 8.75
CA LYS A 22 -7.12 -6.17 8.07
C LYS A 22 -6.97 -5.48 6.72
N ALA A 23 -6.66 -6.26 5.69
CA ALA A 23 -6.85 -5.86 4.33
C ALA A 23 -8.34 -5.59 4.31
N VAL A 24 -8.70 -4.31 4.19
CA VAL A 24 -10.08 -3.95 3.93
C VAL A 24 -10.45 -4.81 2.72
N ASN A 25 -11.56 -5.54 2.77
CA ASN A 25 -12.00 -6.30 1.62
C ASN A 25 -12.34 -5.27 0.54
N LEU A 26 -11.39 -4.99 -0.35
CA LEU A 26 -11.65 -4.12 -1.48
C LEU A 26 -12.72 -4.81 -2.34
N PRO A 27 -13.78 -4.09 -2.75
CA PRO A 27 -14.82 -4.64 -3.61
C PRO A 27 -14.26 -5.14 -4.94
N LEU A 28 -13.10 -4.61 -5.37
CA LEU A 28 -12.35 -5.08 -6.53
C LEU A 28 -10.87 -5.27 -6.15
N ARG A 29 -10.36 -6.50 -6.28
CA ARG A 29 -8.94 -6.82 -6.04
C ARG A 29 -8.14 -6.57 -7.32
N VAL A 30 -7.29 -5.55 -7.32
CA VAL A 30 -6.29 -5.32 -8.37
C VAL A 30 -5.01 -6.12 -8.09
N TYR A 31 -4.42 -6.66 -9.16
CA TYR A 31 -3.25 -7.55 -9.11
C TYR A 31 -2.01 -6.86 -9.71
N GLY A 32 -0.86 -7.52 -9.62
CA GLY A 32 0.44 -6.96 -10.04
C GLY A 32 1.10 -6.08 -8.99
N LEU A 33 2.27 -5.54 -9.31
CA LEU A 33 3.05 -4.68 -8.41
C LEU A 33 2.31 -3.35 -8.16
N GLU A 34 1.88 -2.71 -9.25
CA GLU A 34 1.11 -1.46 -9.25
C GLU A 34 -0.22 -1.63 -8.50
N GLY A 35 -0.93 -2.73 -8.76
CA GLY A 35 -2.19 -3.06 -8.08
C GLY A 35 -2.02 -3.26 -6.57
N ARG A 36 -0.88 -3.83 -6.12
CA ARG A 36 -0.54 -3.94 -4.69
C ARG A 36 -0.30 -2.58 -4.04
N TYR A 37 0.36 -1.65 -4.74
CA TYR A 37 0.53 -0.28 -4.23
C TYR A 37 -0.80 0.47 -4.16
N ALA A 38 -1.61 0.38 -5.21
CA ALA A 38 -2.94 1.00 -5.25
C ALA A 38 -3.86 0.46 -4.14
N THR A 39 -3.89 -0.87 -3.94
CA THR A 39 -4.69 -1.50 -2.87
C THR A 39 -4.20 -1.12 -1.48
N ALA A 40 -2.89 -1.04 -1.26
CA ALA A 40 -2.32 -0.63 0.03
C ALA A 40 -2.69 0.82 0.36
N LEU A 41 -2.52 1.73 -0.61
CA LEU A 41 -2.82 3.16 -0.45
C LEU A 41 -4.32 3.39 -0.22
N TYR A 42 -5.19 2.75 -1.00
CA TYR A 42 -6.64 2.81 -0.79
C TYR A 42 -7.05 2.24 0.57
N SER A 43 -6.49 1.09 0.97
CA SER A 43 -6.77 0.48 2.28
C SER A 43 -6.38 1.37 3.44
N ALA A 44 -5.28 2.11 3.33
CA ALA A 44 -4.85 3.06 4.36
C ALA A 44 -5.77 4.29 4.39
N ALA A 45 -6.08 4.88 3.23
CA ALA A 45 -6.96 6.04 3.12
C ALA A 45 -8.36 5.77 3.68
N VAL A 46 -8.93 4.59 3.42
CA VAL A 46 -10.23 4.16 3.95
C VAL A 46 -10.21 4.01 5.46
N LYS A 47 -9.14 3.44 6.04
CA LYS A 47 -9.00 3.31 7.50
C LYS A 47 -8.94 4.66 8.19
N GLU A 48 -8.29 5.63 7.56
CA GLU A 48 -8.15 6.98 8.09
C GLU A 48 -9.29 7.94 7.71
N LYS A 49 -10.25 7.51 6.87
CA LYS A 49 -11.34 8.33 6.31
C LYS A 49 -10.84 9.58 5.56
N LYS A 50 -9.68 9.47 4.91
CA LYS A 50 -8.99 10.57 4.20
C LYS A 50 -8.96 10.36 2.69
N LEU A 51 -10.04 9.82 2.10
CA LEU A 51 -10.04 9.52 0.66
C LEU A 51 -9.89 10.79 -0.18
N ASP A 52 -10.67 11.84 0.11
CA ASP A 52 -10.67 13.06 -0.70
C ASP A 52 -9.33 13.78 -0.72
N THR A 53 -8.59 13.75 0.39
CA THR A 53 -7.26 14.36 0.48
C THR A 53 -6.25 13.56 -0.33
N VAL A 54 -6.26 12.22 -0.18
CA VAL A 54 -5.34 11.32 -0.89
C VAL A 54 -5.58 11.39 -2.40
N GLU A 55 -6.84 11.48 -2.86
CA GLU A 55 -7.15 11.64 -4.28
C GLU A 55 -6.61 12.95 -4.87
N LYS A 56 -6.69 14.05 -4.13
CA LYS A 56 -6.15 15.35 -4.56
C LYS A 56 -4.64 15.29 -4.67
N GLU A 57 -3.96 14.69 -3.69
CA GLU A 57 -2.51 14.55 -3.67
C GLU A 57 -2.00 13.68 -4.83
N VAL A 58 -2.66 12.56 -5.12
CA VAL A 58 -2.28 11.68 -6.25
C VAL A 58 -2.44 12.41 -7.60
N LYS A 59 -3.52 13.19 -7.78
CA LYS A 59 -3.70 14.01 -9.00
C LYS A 59 -2.63 15.09 -9.13
N ALA A 60 -2.31 15.79 -8.03
CA ALA A 60 -1.25 16.79 -8.01
C ALA A 60 0.12 16.18 -8.31
N PHE A 61 0.42 15.00 -7.75
CA PHE A 61 1.65 14.27 -8.03
C PHE A 61 1.77 13.93 -9.52
N GLN A 62 0.69 13.47 -10.16
CA GLN A 62 0.69 13.20 -11.60
C GLN A 62 0.93 14.46 -12.43
N SER A 63 0.33 15.60 -12.07
CA SER A 63 0.56 16.86 -12.78
C SER A 63 2.01 17.32 -12.65
N TYR A 64 2.58 17.30 -11.44
CA TYR A 64 3.98 17.67 -11.22
C TYR A 64 4.92 16.77 -12.00
N MET A 65 4.69 15.45 -12.01
CA MET A 65 5.52 14.52 -12.77
C MET A 65 5.48 14.83 -14.27
N SER A 66 4.29 15.13 -14.80
CA SER A 66 4.15 15.50 -16.21
C SER A 66 4.84 16.82 -16.56
N GLU A 67 4.81 17.80 -15.66
CA GLU A 67 5.48 19.09 -15.82
C GLU A 67 7.01 18.93 -15.78
N ILE A 68 7.52 18.13 -14.85
CA ILE A 68 8.95 17.84 -14.73
C ILE A 68 9.48 17.24 -16.05
N PHE A 69 8.81 16.22 -16.59
CA PHE A 69 9.23 15.60 -17.86
C PHE A 69 9.11 16.53 -19.08
N LYS A 70 8.11 17.42 -19.10
CA LYS A 70 8.01 18.45 -20.15
C LYS A 70 9.16 19.43 -20.08
N ARG A 71 9.47 19.91 -18.87
CA ARG A 71 10.55 20.87 -18.63
C ARG A 71 11.92 20.28 -18.97
N GLU A 72 12.15 19.00 -18.69
CA GLU A 72 13.38 18.30 -19.09
C GLU A 72 13.52 18.25 -20.61
N ARG A 73 12.46 17.86 -21.33
CA ARG A 73 12.47 17.84 -22.81
C ARG A 73 12.57 19.24 -23.44
N GLU A 74 12.12 20.29 -22.76
CA GLU A 74 12.28 21.67 -23.22
C GLU A 74 13.70 22.17 -23.00
N LYS A 75 14.31 21.88 -21.85
CA LYS A 75 15.71 22.20 -21.58
C LYS A 75 16.65 21.51 -22.57
N GLU A 76 16.39 20.27 -22.95
CA GLU A 76 17.19 19.57 -23.96
C GLU A 76 17.06 20.24 -25.33
N ARG A 77 15.84 20.61 -25.75
CA ARG A 77 15.61 21.34 -27.00
C ARG A 77 16.20 22.75 -27.02
N GLU A 78 16.31 23.40 -25.87
CA GLU A 78 16.99 24.70 -25.74
C GLU A 78 18.52 24.56 -25.73
N ARG A 79 19.06 23.46 -25.22
CA ARG A 79 20.51 23.17 -25.27
C ARG A 79 21.00 22.85 -26.69
N GLU A 80 20.12 22.37 -27.55
CA GLU A 80 20.42 22.06 -28.95
C GLU A 80 20.27 23.26 -29.90
N ARG A 81 19.82 24.43 -29.41
CA ARG A 81 19.68 25.68 -30.17
C ARG A 81 20.80 26.65 -29.82
#